data_AF-E9HCW4-F1
#
_entry.id   AF-E9HCW4-F1
#
_cell.length_a   1.000
_cell.length_b   1.000
_cell.length_c   1.000
_cell.angle_alpha   90.00
_cell.angle_beta   90.00
_cell.angle_gamma   90.00
#
_symmetry.space_group_name_H-M   'P 1'
#
loop_
_entity.id
_entity.type
_entity.pdbx_description
1 polymer ?
#
loop_
_entity_poly.entity_id
_entity_poly.type
_entity_poly.pdbx_seq_one_letter_code
_entity_poly.pdbx_strand_id
1 'polypeptide(L)'
;MPNRPFFDHLGTILLFAVMGTIFNTICIGISLWACGLSGLYGFQISLLETLIFSALISAVDPVAVQKVLYIIVFGESLLNDAVTVVLYNMCDSYISLGPENIEASDVLSGFASFVVVALGGTMIGIFWGFLTGFVTKYTHRVLVIEPIFIFIMSYVAYVNAEAFQMSGILSIMFCGITMKNYVAENVSTTSLTTVKCGLKVLSNGSESIIFMFLGISTVNDYHEWNTAFIALTIFFCSLYRALGVVLLTEIANYFRLHQLNRVEKFVMSYGGLRGAIAFALVLLIDPKRIPHQPLFVTATISVVFFTVFVQGITMKPLVEFLKVKREENQEKTMNERLHDKMLDYTMAGVVDILNQLNSNKIRDK
;
A
#
# COMPACT_ATOMS: atom_id res chain seq x y z
N MET A 1 -10.81 0.25 9.73
CA MET A 1 -10.54 1.72 9.68
C MET A 1 -11.81 2.51 9.89
N PRO A 2 -11.76 3.76 10.36
CA PRO A 2 -12.83 4.74 10.23
C PRO A 2 -12.79 5.40 8.83
N ASN A 3 -13.94 5.60 8.16
CA ASN A 3 -13.99 6.07 6.76
C ASN A 3 -13.70 7.57 6.62
N ARG A 4 -14.35 8.44 7.41
CA ARG A 4 -14.16 9.90 7.36
C ARG A 4 -12.68 10.33 7.43
N PRO A 5 -11.90 9.96 8.47
CA PRO A 5 -10.51 10.42 8.58
C PRO A 5 -9.54 9.83 7.54
N PHE A 6 -9.90 8.72 6.88
CA PHE A 6 -9.12 8.21 5.75
C PHE A 6 -9.33 9.09 4.51
N PHE A 7 -10.59 9.44 4.21
CA PHE A 7 -10.91 10.32 3.08
C PHE A 7 -10.43 11.77 3.31
N ASP A 8 -10.49 12.27 4.55
CA ASP A 8 -9.99 13.60 4.92
C ASP A 8 -8.46 13.74 4.72
N HIS A 9 -7.73 12.62 4.72
CA HIS A 9 -6.28 12.58 4.52
C HIS A 9 -5.85 11.90 3.22
N LEU A 10 -6.80 11.55 2.34
CA LEU A 10 -6.53 10.78 1.12
C LEU A 10 -5.49 11.45 0.22
N GLY A 11 -5.54 12.78 0.07
CA GLY A 11 -4.57 13.51 -0.75
C GLY A 11 -3.14 13.37 -0.24
N THR A 12 -2.93 13.44 1.08
CA THR A 12 -1.62 13.22 1.71
C THR A 12 -1.17 11.77 1.57
N ILE A 13 -2.09 10.83 1.78
CA ILE A 13 -1.82 9.40 1.64
C ILE A 13 -1.39 9.08 0.20
N LEU A 14 -2.12 9.60 -0.80
CA LEU A 14 -1.80 9.41 -2.21
C LEU A 14 -0.45 10.04 -2.59
N LEU A 15 -0.15 11.23 -2.05
CA LEU A 15 1.14 11.88 -2.25
C LEU A 15 2.29 11.00 -1.72
N PHE A 16 2.20 10.49 -0.50
CA PHE A 16 3.23 9.60 0.05
C PHE A 16 3.30 8.26 -0.71
N ALA A 17 2.16 7.65 -1.00
CA ALA A 17 2.09 6.32 -1.60
C ALA A 17 2.44 6.28 -3.09
N VAL A 18 2.20 7.35 -3.86
CA VAL A 18 2.52 7.40 -5.28
C VAL A 18 3.82 8.15 -5.52
N MET A 19 3.91 9.41 -5.07
CA MET A 19 5.11 10.20 -5.33
C MET A 19 6.30 9.72 -4.50
N GLY A 20 6.09 9.30 -3.26
CA GLY A 20 7.17 8.82 -2.42
C GLY A 20 7.76 7.50 -2.89
N THR A 21 6.95 6.63 -3.47
CA THR A 21 7.37 5.31 -3.94
C THR A 21 8.07 5.40 -5.30
N ILE A 22 7.56 6.25 -6.20
CA ILE A 22 8.24 6.60 -7.45
C ILE A 22 9.59 7.27 -7.14
N PHE A 23 9.62 8.23 -6.20
CA PHE A 23 10.86 8.89 -5.77
C PHE A 23 11.87 7.87 -5.22
N ASN A 24 11.45 7.01 -4.29
CA ASN A 24 12.32 5.99 -3.71
C ASN A 24 12.84 5.01 -4.78
N THR A 25 11.98 4.53 -5.67
CA THR A 25 12.33 3.62 -6.75
C THR A 25 13.39 4.26 -7.66
N ILE A 26 13.13 5.45 -8.19
CA ILE A 26 14.05 6.14 -9.10
C ILE A 26 15.38 6.45 -8.42
N CYS A 27 15.35 7.01 -7.20
CA CYS A 27 16.56 7.39 -6.49
C CYS A 27 17.42 6.19 -6.10
N ILE A 28 16.82 5.12 -5.57
CA ILE A 28 17.54 3.89 -5.20
C ILE A 28 18.10 3.22 -6.46
N GLY A 29 17.29 3.08 -7.52
CA GLY A 29 17.69 2.44 -8.77
C GLY A 29 18.86 3.16 -9.45
N ILE A 30 18.75 4.49 -9.64
CA ILE A 30 19.81 5.30 -10.27
C ILE A 30 21.09 5.28 -9.41
N SER A 31 20.97 5.31 -8.09
CA SER A 31 22.15 5.31 -7.21
C SER A 31 22.88 3.97 -7.24
N LEU A 32 22.15 2.85 -7.22
CA LEU A 32 22.74 1.53 -7.35
C LEU A 32 23.39 1.35 -8.73
N TRP A 33 22.73 1.81 -9.79
CA TRP A 33 23.31 1.79 -11.14
C TRP A 33 24.59 2.63 -11.24
N ALA A 34 24.58 3.85 -10.69
CA ALA A 34 25.75 4.73 -10.67
C ALA A 34 26.94 4.12 -9.89
N CYS A 35 26.66 3.45 -8.76
CA CYS A 35 27.68 2.70 -8.04
C CYS A 35 28.18 1.48 -8.83
N GLY A 36 27.33 0.86 -9.67
CA GLY A 36 27.75 -0.20 -10.58
C GLY A 36 28.73 0.28 -11.64
N LEU A 37 28.51 1.47 -12.20
CA LEU A 37 29.45 2.12 -13.14
C LEU A 37 30.81 2.42 -12.51
N SER A 38 30.85 2.73 -11.21
CA SER A 38 32.09 2.97 -10.48
C SER A 38 32.95 1.71 -10.27
N GLY A 39 32.45 0.53 -10.67
CA GLY A 39 33.16 -0.74 -10.56
C GLY A 39 33.17 -1.34 -9.14
N LEU A 40 32.45 -0.74 -8.20
CA LEU A 40 32.41 -1.17 -6.79
C LEU A 40 31.92 -2.62 -6.60
N TYR A 41 31.11 -3.12 -7.54
CA TYR A 41 30.50 -4.46 -7.46
C TYR A 41 31.28 -5.55 -8.19
N GLY A 42 32.25 -5.19 -9.04
CA GLY A 42 33.01 -6.15 -9.87
C GLY A 42 32.24 -6.72 -11.08
N PHE A 43 30.97 -6.36 -11.26
CA PHE A 43 30.13 -6.72 -12.41
C PHE A 43 29.20 -5.56 -12.78
N GLN A 44 28.76 -5.52 -14.05
CA GLN A 44 27.84 -4.51 -14.56
C GLN A 44 26.40 -5.02 -14.47
N ILE A 45 25.53 -4.22 -13.85
CA ILE A 45 24.08 -4.47 -13.76
C ILE A 45 23.39 -3.46 -14.68
N SER A 46 22.40 -3.90 -15.44
CA SER A 46 21.62 -2.99 -16.30
C SER A 46 20.79 -2.01 -15.46
N LEU A 47 20.57 -0.79 -15.97
CA LEU A 47 19.72 0.21 -15.30
C LEU A 47 18.34 -0.37 -15.01
N LEU A 48 17.79 -1.14 -15.94
CA LEU A 48 16.44 -1.69 -15.81
C LEU A 48 16.36 -2.80 -14.75
N GLU A 49 17.42 -3.60 -14.60
CA GLU A 49 17.54 -4.59 -13.52
C GLU A 49 17.68 -3.91 -12.14
N THR A 50 18.42 -2.80 -12.05
CA THR A 50 18.46 -2.02 -10.81
C THR A 50 17.14 -1.32 -10.51
N LEU A 51 16.38 -0.92 -11.54
CA LEU A 51 15.07 -0.29 -11.38
C LEU A 51 14.02 -1.28 -10.89
N ILE A 52 13.94 -2.49 -11.48
CA ILE A 52 13.01 -3.52 -10.99
C ILE A 52 13.34 -3.94 -9.54
N PHE A 53 14.63 -4.04 -9.20
CA PHE A 53 15.07 -4.28 -7.82
C PHE A 53 14.71 -3.12 -6.87
N SER A 54 14.85 -1.88 -7.34
CA SER A 54 14.45 -0.71 -6.54
C SER A 54 12.93 -0.60 -6.37
N ALA A 55 12.14 -1.05 -7.36
CA ALA A 55 10.68 -1.03 -7.30
C ALA A 55 10.16 -2.05 -6.29
N LEU A 56 10.68 -3.28 -6.30
CA LEU A 56 10.29 -4.31 -5.32
C LEU A 56 10.74 -3.93 -3.91
N ILE A 57 11.94 -3.34 -3.76
CA ILE A 57 12.40 -2.98 -2.43
C ILE A 57 11.60 -1.81 -1.90
N SER A 58 11.11 -0.89 -2.74
CA SER A 58 10.38 0.33 -2.35
C SER A 58 9.09 0.10 -1.54
N ALA A 59 8.55 -1.12 -1.50
CA ALA A 59 7.46 -1.48 -0.60
C ALA A 59 7.88 -1.31 0.87
N VAL A 60 7.01 -0.75 1.70
CA VAL A 60 7.29 -0.41 3.11
C VAL A 60 6.04 -0.72 3.92
N ASP A 61 6.25 -1.41 5.03
CA ASP A 61 5.31 -1.65 6.12
C ASP A 61 5.66 -0.74 7.29
N PRO A 62 5.00 0.42 7.42
CA PRO A 62 5.36 1.40 8.42
C PRO A 62 4.67 1.15 9.77
N VAL A 63 5.41 1.35 10.86
CA VAL A 63 4.91 1.20 12.23
C VAL A 63 4.41 2.54 12.75
N ALA A 64 3.14 2.60 13.16
CA ALA A 64 2.53 3.83 13.67
C ALA A 64 2.02 3.68 15.12
N VAL A 65 2.12 4.78 15.89
CA VAL A 65 1.85 4.77 17.35
C VAL A 65 0.68 5.69 17.76
N GLN A 66 0.29 6.66 16.94
CA GLN A 66 -0.86 7.55 17.17
C GLN A 66 -1.99 7.26 16.18
N LYS A 67 -3.25 7.59 16.49
CA LYS A 67 -4.41 7.25 15.62
C LYS A 67 -4.38 7.95 14.26
N VAL A 68 -4.11 9.26 14.23
CA VAL A 68 -4.04 10.02 12.96
C VAL A 68 -2.85 9.57 12.12
N LEU A 69 -1.68 9.46 12.75
CA LEU A 69 -0.49 8.94 12.09
C LEU A 69 -0.72 7.52 11.59
N TYR A 70 -1.38 6.67 12.37
CA TYR A 70 -1.76 5.31 11.98
C TYR A 70 -2.62 5.29 10.73
N ILE A 71 -3.62 6.17 10.59
CA ILE A 71 -4.45 6.20 9.38
C ILE A 71 -3.63 6.59 8.15
N ILE A 72 -2.77 7.61 8.27
CA ILE A 72 -1.94 8.09 7.15
C ILE A 72 -0.93 7.01 6.74
N VAL A 73 -0.22 6.48 7.72
CA VAL A 73 0.88 5.54 7.57
C VAL A 73 0.36 4.17 7.10
N PHE A 74 -0.77 3.72 7.62
CA PHE A 74 -1.45 2.52 7.14
C PHE A 74 -1.96 2.69 5.71
N GLY A 75 -2.53 3.86 5.39
CA GLY A 75 -2.96 4.16 4.02
C GLY A 75 -1.80 4.21 3.04
N GLU A 76 -0.65 4.77 3.45
CA GLU A 76 0.59 4.80 2.69
C GLU A 76 1.04 3.37 2.38
N SER A 77 1.13 2.51 3.40
CA SER A 77 1.50 1.09 3.26
C SER A 77 0.66 0.38 2.21
N LEU A 78 -0.68 0.42 2.38
CA LEU A 78 -1.59 -0.29 1.48
C LEU A 78 -1.47 0.16 0.02
N LEU A 79 -1.38 1.47 -0.23
CA LEU A 79 -1.30 1.99 -1.59
C LEU A 79 0.10 1.82 -2.18
N ASN A 80 1.15 1.96 -1.37
CA ASN A 80 2.54 1.73 -1.77
C ASN A 80 2.72 0.30 -2.29
N ASP A 81 2.21 -0.69 -1.57
CA ASP A 81 2.24 -2.09 -2.00
C ASP A 81 1.63 -2.30 -3.39
N ALA A 82 0.50 -1.65 -3.64
CA ALA A 82 -0.14 -1.74 -4.93
C ALA A 82 0.64 -1.00 -6.04
N VAL A 83 1.20 0.18 -5.73
CA VAL A 83 2.02 0.98 -6.67
C VAL A 83 3.33 0.26 -7.01
N THR A 84 3.99 -0.36 -6.03
CA THR A 84 5.26 -1.10 -6.22
C THR A 84 5.09 -2.30 -7.13
N VAL A 85 3.98 -3.04 -7.01
CA VAL A 85 3.67 -4.14 -7.94
C VAL A 85 3.40 -3.63 -9.35
N VAL A 86 2.72 -2.49 -9.51
CA VAL A 86 2.53 -1.87 -10.84
C VAL A 86 3.87 -1.45 -11.44
N LEU A 87 4.75 -0.82 -10.65
CA LEU A 87 6.09 -0.44 -11.09
C LEU A 87 6.95 -1.67 -11.45
N TYR A 88 6.84 -2.76 -10.68
CA TYR A 88 7.49 -4.02 -10.95
C TYR A 88 7.06 -4.60 -12.31
N ASN A 89 5.75 -4.74 -12.55
CA ASN A 89 5.20 -5.26 -13.81
C ASN A 89 5.57 -4.38 -15.01
N MET A 90 5.59 -3.06 -14.80
CA MET A 90 6.05 -2.10 -15.80
C MET A 90 7.53 -2.32 -16.15
N CYS A 91 8.40 -2.48 -15.15
CA CYS A 91 9.82 -2.76 -15.39
C CYS A 91 10.04 -4.12 -16.06
N ASP A 92 9.35 -5.18 -15.63
CA ASP A 92 9.44 -6.51 -16.28
C ASP A 92 8.99 -6.49 -17.74
N SER A 93 7.95 -5.70 -18.05
CA SER A 93 7.50 -5.47 -19.42
C SER A 93 8.60 -4.82 -20.25
N TYR A 94 9.27 -3.77 -19.74
CA TYR A 94 10.38 -3.16 -20.45
C TYR A 94 11.58 -4.09 -20.64
N ILE A 95 11.86 -4.97 -19.67
CA ILE A 95 12.95 -5.96 -19.79
C ILE A 95 12.64 -6.90 -20.96
N SER A 96 11.36 -7.24 -21.14
CA SER A 96 10.89 -8.09 -22.23
C SER A 96 11.00 -7.43 -23.61
N LEU A 97 10.89 -6.09 -23.71
CA LEU A 97 11.05 -5.35 -24.96
C LEU A 97 12.53 -5.15 -25.36
N GLY A 98 13.45 -5.17 -24.40
CA GLY A 98 14.89 -4.99 -24.60
C GLY A 98 15.35 -3.52 -24.56
N PRO A 99 16.56 -3.24 -24.03
CA PRO A 99 17.05 -1.88 -23.78
C PRO A 99 17.41 -1.06 -25.03
N GLU A 100 17.57 -1.70 -26.20
CA GLU A 100 18.02 -1.03 -27.44
C GLU A 100 16.91 -0.26 -28.18
N ASN A 101 15.64 -0.43 -27.79
CA ASN A 101 14.48 0.19 -28.46
C ASN A 101 13.77 1.24 -27.61
N ILE A 102 14.33 1.67 -26.48
CA ILE A 102 13.64 2.59 -25.56
C ILE A 102 13.83 4.03 -26.05
N GLU A 103 12.85 4.56 -26.77
CA GLU A 103 12.78 5.97 -27.16
C GLU A 103 12.20 6.82 -26.02
N ALA A 104 12.42 8.14 -26.07
CA ALA A 104 11.83 9.07 -25.10
C ALA A 104 10.28 9.03 -25.09
N SER A 105 9.67 8.63 -26.21
CA SER A 105 8.24 8.35 -26.34
C SER A 105 7.80 7.17 -25.46
N ASP A 106 8.65 6.18 -25.25
CA ASP A 106 8.31 4.99 -24.48
C ASP A 106 8.25 5.28 -22.98
N VAL A 107 9.07 6.21 -22.49
CA VAL A 107 9.01 6.70 -21.10
C VAL A 107 7.70 7.45 -20.85
N LEU A 108 7.27 8.29 -21.79
CA LEU A 108 5.99 8.98 -21.70
C LEU A 108 4.81 8.00 -21.78
N SER A 109 4.90 7.01 -22.67
CA SER A 109 3.90 5.93 -22.77
C SER A 109 3.85 5.11 -21.48
N GLY A 110 4.99 4.93 -20.81
CA GLY A 110 5.10 4.25 -19.53
C GLY A 110 4.37 4.96 -18.41
N PHE A 111 4.59 6.27 -18.30
CA PHE A 111 3.86 7.09 -17.33
C PHE A 111 2.35 7.09 -17.61
N ALA A 112 1.94 7.18 -18.88
CA ALA A 112 0.53 7.08 -19.26
C ALA A 112 -0.04 5.70 -18.90
N SER A 113 0.70 4.62 -19.15
CA SER A 113 0.30 3.24 -18.84
C SER A 113 0.17 3.04 -17.33
N PHE A 114 1.09 3.57 -16.53
CA PHE A 114 0.99 3.56 -15.07
C PHE A 114 -0.32 4.19 -14.58
N VAL A 115 -0.68 5.37 -15.10
CA VAL A 115 -1.92 6.07 -14.73
C VAL A 115 -3.15 5.27 -15.17
N VAL A 116 -3.13 4.69 -16.38
CA VAL A 116 -4.24 3.87 -16.89
C VAL A 116 -4.43 2.60 -16.06
N VAL A 117 -3.35 1.87 -15.76
CA VAL A 117 -3.38 0.64 -14.96
C VAL A 117 -3.86 0.92 -13.54
N ALA A 118 -3.43 2.04 -12.95
CA ALA A 118 -3.84 2.45 -11.61
C ALA A 118 -5.31 2.87 -11.56
N LEU A 119 -5.74 3.78 -12.43
CA LEU A 119 -7.13 4.25 -12.48
C LEU A 119 -8.09 3.15 -12.92
N GLY A 120 -7.68 2.32 -13.88
CA GLY A 120 -8.45 1.16 -14.34
C GLY A 120 -8.69 0.15 -13.21
N GLY A 121 -7.64 -0.19 -12.45
CA GLY A 121 -7.74 -1.03 -11.26
C GLY A 121 -8.71 -0.44 -10.23
N THR A 122 -8.58 0.85 -9.91
CA THR A 122 -9.49 1.55 -9.00
C THR A 122 -10.95 1.53 -9.49
N MET A 123 -11.21 1.80 -10.76
CA MET A 123 -12.57 1.79 -11.33
C MET A 123 -13.21 0.40 -11.27
N ILE A 124 -12.47 -0.64 -11.64
CA ILE A 124 -12.94 -2.04 -11.57
C ILE A 124 -13.26 -2.41 -10.12
N GLY A 125 -12.38 -2.04 -9.18
CA GLY A 125 -12.59 -2.28 -7.76
C GLY A 125 -13.85 -1.62 -7.21
N ILE A 126 -14.07 -0.34 -7.55
CA ILE A 126 -15.27 0.40 -7.14
C ILE A 126 -16.53 -0.24 -7.74
N PHE A 127 -16.51 -0.59 -9.04
CA PHE A 127 -17.62 -1.24 -9.71
C PHE A 127 -18.02 -2.56 -9.02
N TRP A 128 -17.05 -3.43 -8.75
CA TRP A 128 -17.32 -4.70 -8.05
C TRP A 128 -17.72 -4.50 -6.58
N GLY A 129 -17.21 -3.47 -5.91
CA GLY A 129 -17.63 -3.09 -4.57
C GLY A 129 -19.11 -2.70 -4.50
N PHE A 130 -19.57 -1.88 -5.46
CA PHE A 130 -20.98 -1.52 -5.59
C PHE A 130 -21.85 -2.71 -5.96
N LEU A 131 -21.39 -3.54 -6.90
CA LEU A 131 -22.09 -4.75 -7.31
C LEU A 131 -22.26 -5.72 -6.13
N THR A 132 -21.23 -5.86 -5.30
CA THR A 132 -21.31 -6.67 -4.08
C THR A 132 -22.32 -6.09 -3.10
N GLY A 133 -22.27 -4.77 -2.86
CA GLY A 133 -23.29 -4.08 -2.04
C GLY A 133 -24.71 -4.34 -2.52
N PHE A 134 -24.93 -4.29 -3.83
CA PHE A 134 -26.23 -4.58 -4.45
C PHE A 134 -26.65 -6.05 -4.28
N VAL A 135 -25.77 -7.01 -4.56
CA VAL A 135 -26.05 -8.44 -4.40
C VAL A 135 -26.39 -8.76 -2.95
N THR A 136 -25.61 -8.25 -2.00
CA THR A 136 -25.81 -8.54 -0.59
C THR A 136 -27.14 -8.01 -0.04
N LYS A 137 -27.68 -6.94 -0.63
CA LYS A 137 -29.03 -6.43 -0.29
C LYS A 137 -30.15 -7.44 -0.57
N TYR A 138 -29.98 -8.35 -1.52
CA TYR A 138 -31.00 -9.36 -1.85
C TYR A 138 -30.76 -10.71 -1.17
N THR A 139 -29.64 -10.87 -0.47
CA THR A 139 -29.19 -12.15 0.13
C THR A 139 -29.58 -12.29 1.61
N HIS A 140 -30.59 -11.55 2.09
CA HIS A 140 -31.02 -11.59 3.50
C HIS A 140 -31.58 -12.95 3.98
N ARG A 141 -31.93 -13.88 3.07
CA ARG A 141 -32.59 -15.14 3.43
C ARG A 141 -31.63 -16.24 3.89
N VAL A 142 -30.31 -16.12 3.67
CA VAL A 142 -29.34 -17.16 4.05
C VAL A 142 -28.07 -16.57 4.66
N LEU A 143 -28.09 -16.37 5.99
CA LEU A 143 -27.02 -15.75 6.77
C LEU A 143 -25.64 -16.43 6.59
N VAL A 144 -25.62 -17.75 6.36
CA VAL A 144 -24.37 -18.53 6.23
C VAL A 144 -23.61 -18.21 4.94
N ILE A 145 -24.29 -17.74 3.89
CA ILE A 145 -23.68 -17.52 2.57
C ILE A 145 -23.15 -16.07 2.45
N GLU A 146 -23.61 -15.13 3.29
CA GLU A 146 -23.19 -13.73 3.23
C GLU A 146 -21.66 -13.54 3.27
N PRO A 147 -20.91 -14.20 4.18
CA PRO A 147 -19.45 -14.08 4.21
C PRO A 147 -18.78 -14.63 2.95
N ILE A 148 -19.28 -15.75 2.43
CA ILE A 148 -18.71 -16.42 1.25
C ILE A 148 -18.82 -15.52 0.02
N PHE A 149 -19.96 -14.85 -0.18
CA PHE A 149 -20.12 -13.88 -1.26
C PHE A 149 -19.12 -12.72 -1.17
N ILE A 150 -18.85 -12.22 0.04
CA ILE A 150 -17.89 -11.12 0.22
C ILE A 150 -16.48 -11.54 -0.21
N PHE A 151 -16.03 -12.74 0.17
CA PHE A 151 -14.73 -13.27 -0.25
C PHE A 151 -14.65 -13.51 -1.76
N ILE A 152 -15.65 -14.19 -2.33
CA ILE A 152 -15.66 -14.53 -3.76
C ILE A 152 -15.72 -13.27 -4.61
N MET A 153 -16.60 -12.32 -4.31
CA MET A 153 -16.74 -11.10 -5.11
C MET A 153 -15.48 -10.21 -5.02
N SER A 154 -14.82 -10.17 -3.86
CA SER A 154 -13.53 -9.49 -3.71
C SER A 154 -12.46 -10.14 -4.60
N TYR A 155 -12.40 -11.47 -4.65
CA TYR A 155 -11.45 -12.20 -5.48
C TYR A 155 -11.77 -12.09 -6.98
N VAL A 156 -13.05 -12.10 -7.36
CA VAL A 156 -13.46 -11.85 -8.76
C VAL A 156 -13.04 -10.46 -9.21
N ALA A 157 -13.13 -9.43 -8.36
CA ALA A 157 -12.63 -8.10 -8.67
C ALA A 157 -11.12 -8.09 -8.97
N TYR A 158 -10.34 -8.88 -8.23
CA TYR A 158 -8.91 -9.06 -8.47
C TYR A 158 -8.65 -9.74 -9.82
N VAL A 159 -9.24 -10.91 -10.05
CA VAL A 159 -9.02 -11.70 -11.27
C VAL A 159 -9.47 -10.94 -12.52
N ASN A 160 -10.57 -10.19 -12.43
CA ASN A 160 -11.08 -9.40 -13.54
C ASN A 160 -10.15 -8.23 -13.89
N ALA A 161 -9.57 -7.55 -12.89
CA ALA A 161 -8.57 -6.52 -13.14
C ALA A 161 -7.31 -7.08 -13.80
N GLU A 162 -6.80 -8.23 -13.32
CA GLU A 162 -5.66 -8.92 -13.96
C GLU A 162 -5.97 -9.36 -15.40
N ALA A 163 -7.19 -9.84 -15.66
CA ALA A 163 -7.61 -10.23 -17.02
C ALA A 163 -7.61 -9.05 -18.01
N PHE A 164 -7.87 -7.83 -17.52
CA PHE A 164 -7.77 -6.60 -18.31
C PHE A 164 -6.39 -5.94 -18.30
N GLN A 165 -5.35 -6.60 -17.76
CA GLN A 165 -4.01 -6.02 -17.60
C GLN A 165 -4.01 -4.73 -16.75
N MET A 166 -4.94 -4.64 -15.79
CA MET A 166 -5.05 -3.55 -14.82
C MET A 166 -4.55 -4.02 -13.45
N SER A 167 -4.33 -3.10 -12.51
CA SER A 167 -3.83 -3.50 -11.19
C SER A 167 -4.87 -4.28 -10.38
N GLY A 168 -4.67 -5.60 -10.23
CA GLY A 168 -5.50 -6.47 -9.39
C GLY A 168 -5.50 -6.06 -7.93
N ILE A 169 -4.33 -5.65 -7.41
CA ILE A 169 -4.16 -5.26 -6.01
C ILE A 169 -4.90 -3.95 -5.70
N LEU A 170 -4.83 -2.95 -6.59
CA LEU A 170 -5.64 -1.73 -6.43
C LEU A 170 -7.13 -2.06 -6.54
N SER A 171 -7.53 -2.94 -7.45
CA SER A 171 -8.92 -3.37 -7.61
C SER A 171 -9.48 -3.99 -6.32
N ILE A 172 -8.83 -4.99 -5.74
CA ILE A 172 -9.31 -5.62 -4.50
C ILE A 172 -9.30 -4.65 -3.31
N MET A 173 -8.34 -3.72 -3.25
CA MET A 173 -8.23 -2.70 -2.21
C MET A 173 -9.40 -1.72 -2.25
N PHE A 174 -9.67 -1.11 -3.41
CA PHE A 174 -10.81 -0.20 -3.59
C PHE A 174 -12.16 -0.92 -3.50
N CYS A 175 -12.22 -2.18 -3.91
CA CYS A 175 -13.37 -3.05 -3.70
C CYS A 175 -13.66 -3.21 -2.20
N GLY A 176 -12.65 -3.56 -1.38
CA GLY A 176 -12.79 -3.67 0.07
C GLY A 176 -13.18 -2.35 0.76
N ILE A 177 -12.61 -1.21 0.33
CA ILE A 177 -12.97 0.12 0.84
C ILE A 177 -14.46 0.43 0.55
N THR A 178 -14.91 0.12 -0.67
CA THR A 178 -16.30 0.33 -1.10
C THR A 178 -17.25 -0.60 -0.34
N MET A 179 -16.94 -1.89 -0.26
CA MET A 179 -17.75 -2.88 0.46
C MET A 179 -17.95 -2.50 1.92
N LYS A 180 -16.94 -1.93 2.58
CA LYS A 180 -17.07 -1.52 3.98
C LYS A 180 -18.15 -0.45 4.22
N ASN A 181 -18.46 0.41 3.25
CA ASN A 181 -19.56 1.37 3.39
C ASN A 181 -20.92 0.71 3.13
N TYR A 182 -21.04 -0.05 2.04
CA TYR A 182 -22.34 -0.55 1.57
C TYR A 182 -22.70 -1.92 2.14
N VAL A 183 -21.76 -2.86 2.15
CA VAL A 183 -21.98 -4.24 2.60
C VAL A 183 -22.08 -4.30 4.13
N ALA A 184 -21.32 -3.47 4.86
CA ALA A 184 -21.37 -3.48 6.32
C ALA A 184 -22.74 -3.06 6.89
N GLU A 185 -23.52 -2.27 6.14
CA GLU A 185 -24.89 -1.90 6.51
C GLU A 185 -25.92 -2.93 6.04
N ASN A 186 -25.65 -3.66 4.95
CA ASN A 186 -26.57 -4.65 4.38
C ASN A 186 -26.48 -6.03 5.07
N VAL A 187 -25.38 -6.32 5.77
CA VAL A 187 -25.10 -7.65 6.35
C VAL A 187 -25.38 -7.70 7.84
N SER A 188 -25.77 -8.88 8.35
CA SER A 188 -25.94 -9.08 9.78
C SER A 188 -24.64 -8.83 10.58
N THR A 189 -24.77 -8.35 11.83
CA THR A 189 -23.62 -8.09 12.71
C THR A 189 -22.78 -9.33 12.99
N THR A 190 -23.43 -10.51 13.07
CA THR A 190 -22.78 -11.81 13.21
C THR A 190 -21.92 -12.13 11.99
N SER A 191 -22.47 -12.05 10.77
CA SER A 191 -21.73 -12.30 9.53
C SER A 191 -20.59 -11.30 9.35
N LEU A 192 -20.80 -10.02 9.67
CA LEU A 192 -19.74 -9.00 9.62
C LEU A 192 -18.59 -9.31 10.58
N THR A 193 -18.90 -9.83 11.77
CA THR A 193 -17.89 -10.26 12.75
C THR A 193 -17.12 -11.47 12.24
N THR A 194 -17.81 -12.44 11.65
CA THR A 194 -17.18 -13.61 11.00
C THR A 194 -16.25 -13.22 9.87
N VAL A 195 -16.67 -12.31 8.98
CA VAL A 195 -15.82 -11.80 7.89
C VAL A 195 -14.58 -11.09 8.44
N LYS A 196 -14.74 -10.22 9.44
CA LYS A 196 -13.60 -9.51 10.07
C LYS A 196 -12.63 -10.48 10.73
N CYS A 197 -13.13 -11.45 11.49
CA CYS A 197 -12.31 -12.46 12.14
C CYS A 197 -11.61 -13.34 11.12
N GLY A 198 -12.34 -13.83 10.11
CA GLY A 198 -11.81 -14.64 9.02
C GLY A 198 -10.71 -13.93 8.24
N LEU A 199 -10.93 -12.68 7.82
CA LEU A 199 -9.91 -11.86 7.16
C LEU A 199 -8.69 -11.63 8.06
N LYS A 200 -8.88 -11.41 9.37
CA LYS A 200 -7.76 -11.21 10.29
C LYS A 200 -6.93 -12.48 10.47
N VAL A 201 -7.57 -13.65 10.57
CA VAL A 201 -6.89 -14.94 10.64
C VAL A 201 -6.16 -15.26 9.33
N LEU A 202 -6.80 -15.06 8.18
CA LEU A 202 -6.19 -15.28 6.87
C LEU A 202 -5.00 -14.35 6.61
N SER A 203 -5.13 -13.06 6.95
CA SER A 203 -4.05 -12.08 6.82
C SER A 203 -2.86 -12.45 7.70
N ASN A 204 -3.08 -12.75 8.99
CA ASN A 204 -2.02 -13.13 9.92
C ASN A 204 -1.37 -14.49 9.57
N GLY A 205 -2.17 -15.44 9.07
CA GLY A 205 -1.67 -16.71 8.54
C GLY A 205 -0.80 -16.52 7.30
N SER A 206 -1.23 -15.69 6.35
CA SER A 206 -0.47 -15.41 5.12
C SER A 206 0.85 -14.70 5.42
N GLU A 207 0.83 -13.73 6.33
CA GLU A 207 2.04 -13.04 6.81
C GLU A 207 3.04 -14.03 7.44
N SER A 208 2.55 -14.95 8.27
CA SER A 208 3.38 -15.99 8.91
C SER A 208 3.99 -16.95 7.88
N ILE A 209 3.25 -17.31 6.83
CA ILE A 209 3.74 -18.15 5.74
C ILE A 209 4.86 -17.46 4.96
N ILE A 210 4.72 -16.16 4.65
CA ILE A 210 5.77 -15.44 3.92
C ILE A 210 7.04 -15.32 4.76
N PHE A 211 6.94 -15.01 6.06
CA PHE A 211 8.11 -14.99 6.94
C PHE A 211 8.74 -16.37 7.13
N MET A 212 7.94 -17.44 7.13
CA MET A 212 8.47 -18.80 7.13
C MET A 212 9.28 -19.08 5.85
N PHE A 213 8.76 -18.71 4.67
CA PHE A 213 9.49 -18.86 3.41
C PHE A 213 10.75 -18.00 3.36
N LEU A 214 10.73 -16.79 3.90
CA LEU A 214 11.92 -15.95 4.06
C LEU A 214 13.00 -16.68 4.87
N GLY A 215 12.62 -17.30 5.99
CA GLY A 215 13.53 -18.09 6.81
C GLY A 215 14.10 -19.32 6.10
N ILE A 216 13.26 -20.05 5.35
CA ILE A 216 13.70 -21.22 4.58
C ILE A 216 14.65 -20.83 3.46
N SER A 217 14.31 -19.78 2.69
CA SER A 217 15.13 -19.28 1.58
C SER A 217 16.52 -18.83 2.05
N THR A 218 16.60 -18.27 3.26
CA THR A 218 17.88 -17.85 3.88
C THR A 218 18.82 -19.02 4.22
N VAL A 219 18.28 -20.24 4.40
CA VAL A 219 19.08 -21.41 4.81
C VAL A 219 19.36 -22.34 3.63
N ASN A 220 18.41 -22.47 2.71
CA ASN A 220 18.45 -23.51 1.68
C ASN A 220 18.92 -23.02 0.30
N ASP A 221 18.78 -21.74 -0.02
CA ASP A 221 19.08 -21.24 -1.36
C ASP A 221 20.56 -20.87 -1.52
N TYR A 222 21.04 -20.91 -2.77
CA TYR A 222 22.40 -20.47 -3.08
C TYR A 222 22.47 -18.94 -3.07
N HIS A 223 23.22 -18.39 -2.11
CA HIS A 223 23.37 -16.95 -1.92
C HIS A 223 24.61 -16.41 -2.64
N GLU A 224 24.40 -15.57 -3.65
CA GLU A 224 25.46 -14.75 -4.23
C GLU A 224 25.70 -13.51 -3.34
N TRP A 225 26.75 -13.58 -2.54
CA TRP A 225 27.06 -12.54 -1.56
C TRP A 225 27.95 -11.44 -2.14
N ASN A 226 27.42 -10.22 -2.27
CA ASN A 226 28.21 -9.01 -2.52
C ASN A 226 28.01 -7.99 -1.40
N THR A 227 29.03 -7.82 -0.56
CA THR A 227 28.96 -6.95 0.62
C THR A 227 28.76 -5.48 0.24
N ALA A 228 29.39 -5.02 -0.84
CA ALA A 228 29.26 -3.64 -1.29
C ALA A 228 27.83 -3.34 -1.77
N PHE A 229 27.22 -4.27 -2.52
CA PHE A 229 25.85 -4.12 -3.01
C PHE A 229 24.84 -4.09 -1.87
N ILE A 230 24.96 -5.02 -0.91
CA ILE A 230 24.05 -5.11 0.23
C ILE A 230 24.17 -3.87 1.13
N ALA A 231 25.39 -3.46 1.48
CA ALA A 231 25.61 -2.31 2.35
C ALA A 231 25.11 -1.00 1.72
N LEU A 232 25.36 -0.79 0.42
CA LEU A 232 24.86 0.37 -0.31
C LEU A 232 23.33 0.35 -0.44
N THR A 233 22.73 -0.82 -0.66
CA THR A 233 21.26 -0.95 -0.70
C THR A 233 20.64 -0.55 0.64
N ILE A 234 21.17 -1.03 1.76
CA ILE A 234 20.69 -0.66 3.10
C ILE A 234 20.84 0.85 3.33
N PHE A 235 22.01 1.40 2.98
CA PHE A 235 22.30 2.84 3.12
C PHE A 235 21.35 3.71 2.28
N PHE A 236 21.21 3.42 0.99
CA PHE A 236 20.34 4.17 0.09
C PHE A 236 18.86 4.02 0.46
N CYS A 237 18.41 2.83 0.88
CA CYS A 237 17.05 2.66 1.37
C CYS A 237 16.75 3.56 2.57
N SER A 238 17.66 3.62 3.55
CA SER A 238 17.51 4.47 4.74
C SER A 238 17.56 5.96 4.38
N LEU A 239 18.53 6.35 3.55
CA LEU A 239 18.73 7.74 3.14
C LEU A 239 17.55 8.28 2.33
N TYR A 240 17.13 7.58 1.28
CA TYR A 240 16.05 8.05 0.40
C TYR A 240 14.69 7.99 1.08
N ARG A 241 14.48 7.06 2.02
CA ARG A 241 13.29 7.10 2.88
C ARG A 241 13.25 8.37 3.73
N ALA A 242 14.37 8.73 4.36
CA ALA A 242 14.45 9.96 5.17
C ALA A 242 14.26 11.23 4.34
N LEU A 243 14.95 11.30 3.20
CA LEU A 243 14.80 12.43 2.28
C LEU A 243 13.37 12.52 1.71
N GLY A 244 12.81 11.39 1.27
CA GLY A 244 11.45 11.30 0.74
C GLY A 244 10.42 11.79 1.75
N VAL A 245 10.46 11.28 2.99
CA VAL A 245 9.53 11.72 4.04
C VAL A 245 9.69 13.20 4.34
N VAL A 246 10.92 13.72 4.46
CA VAL A 246 11.15 15.16 4.73
C VAL A 246 10.61 16.01 3.58
N LEU A 247 11.00 15.71 2.34
CA LEU A 247 10.59 16.48 1.15
C LEU A 247 9.07 16.45 0.95
N LEU A 248 8.46 15.27 0.98
CA LEU A 248 7.02 15.11 0.81
C LEU A 248 6.24 15.74 1.96
N THR A 249 6.77 15.70 3.19
CA THR A 249 6.10 16.36 4.32
C THR A 249 6.17 17.88 4.20
N GLU A 250 7.26 18.47 3.70
CA GLU A 250 7.29 19.93 3.46
C GLU A 250 6.26 20.34 2.39
N ILE A 251 6.13 19.55 1.32
CA ILE A 251 5.10 19.77 0.29
C ILE A 251 3.69 19.61 0.89
N ALA A 252 3.46 18.54 1.66
CA ALA A 252 2.18 18.28 2.31
C ALA A 252 1.81 19.34 3.37
N ASN A 253 2.81 19.89 4.08
CA ASN A 253 2.63 20.94 5.07
C ASN A 253 2.12 22.25 4.46
N TYR A 254 2.38 22.51 3.17
CA TYR A 254 1.81 23.66 2.48
C TYR A 254 0.28 23.55 2.34
N PHE A 255 -0.24 22.33 2.19
CA PHE A 255 -1.67 22.06 2.02
C PHE A 255 -2.40 21.70 3.33
N ARG A 256 -1.70 21.63 4.46
CA ARG A 256 -2.26 21.19 5.75
C ARG A 256 -2.43 22.32 6.77
N LEU A 257 -3.59 22.31 7.44
CA LEU A 257 -3.84 23.12 8.64
C LEU A 257 -3.08 22.60 9.88
N HIS A 258 -2.86 21.27 9.98
CA HIS A 258 -2.15 20.64 11.09
C HIS A 258 -0.82 20.06 10.60
N GLN A 259 0.27 20.76 10.93
CA GLN A 259 1.62 20.42 10.47
C GLN A 259 2.19 19.24 11.25
N LEU A 260 2.83 18.30 10.55
CA LEU A 260 3.54 17.20 11.18
C LEU A 260 4.79 17.72 11.89
N ASN A 261 4.93 17.35 13.16
CA ASN A 261 6.03 17.78 14.00
C ASN A 261 7.34 17.07 13.58
N ARG A 262 8.51 17.65 13.88
CA ARG A 262 9.82 17.05 13.50
C ARG A 262 10.00 15.64 14.05
N VAL A 263 9.44 15.38 15.24
CA VAL A 263 9.42 14.06 15.88
C VAL A 263 8.59 13.06 15.07
N GLU A 264 7.42 13.47 14.58
CA GLU A 264 6.53 12.61 13.79
C GLU A 264 7.14 12.30 12.42
N LYS A 265 7.80 13.28 11.78
CA LYS A 265 8.57 13.06 10.53
C LYS A 265 9.68 12.03 10.74
N PHE A 266 10.42 12.14 11.84
CA PHE A 266 11.49 11.20 12.17
C PHE A 266 10.95 9.78 12.43
N VAL A 267 9.87 9.66 13.21
CA VAL A 267 9.21 8.36 13.48
C VAL A 267 8.67 7.74 12.19
N MET A 268 8.06 8.53 11.31
CA MET A 268 7.55 8.05 10.01
C MET A 268 8.66 7.61 9.05
N SER A 269 9.79 8.31 9.07
CA SER A 269 10.97 7.93 8.29
C SER A 269 11.63 6.65 8.82
N TYR A 270 11.83 6.55 10.14
CA TYR A 270 12.55 5.44 10.75
C TYR A 270 11.68 4.18 10.89
N GLY A 271 10.35 4.35 10.98
CA GLY A 271 9.39 3.27 11.15
C GLY A 271 9.03 2.50 9.89
N GLY A 272 9.65 2.79 8.74
CA GLY A 272 9.38 2.10 7.49
C GLY A 272 10.08 0.75 7.38
N LEU A 273 9.48 -0.30 7.96
CA LEU A 273 10.02 -1.66 7.87
C LEU A 273 9.84 -2.20 6.45
N ARG A 274 10.79 -2.98 5.95
CA ARG A 274 10.63 -3.65 4.64
C ARG A 274 9.89 -4.96 4.86
N GLY A 275 8.89 -5.18 4.00
CA GLY A 275 7.83 -6.15 4.22
C GLY A 275 7.96 -7.46 3.47
N ALA A 276 6.96 -8.30 3.70
CA ALA A 276 6.71 -9.59 3.04
C ALA A 276 6.58 -9.46 1.50
N ILE A 277 6.09 -8.33 1.01
CA ILE A 277 5.81 -8.10 -0.42
C ILE A 277 7.09 -7.97 -1.24
N ALA A 278 8.12 -7.29 -0.72
CA ALA A 278 9.41 -7.19 -1.37
C ALA A 278 10.04 -8.59 -1.59
N PHE A 279 9.90 -9.46 -0.60
CA PHE A 279 10.36 -10.85 -0.69
C PHE A 279 9.53 -11.69 -1.67
N ALA A 280 8.20 -11.54 -1.68
CA ALA A 280 7.35 -12.26 -2.64
C ALA A 280 7.67 -11.86 -4.10
N LEU A 281 7.90 -10.57 -4.36
CA LEU A 281 8.20 -10.05 -5.70
C LEU A 281 9.58 -10.48 -6.22
N VAL A 282 10.60 -10.55 -5.35
CA VAL A 282 11.93 -10.97 -5.79
C VAL A 282 11.96 -12.45 -6.21
N LEU A 283 11.14 -13.30 -5.59
CA LEU A 283 10.99 -14.70 -5.97
C LEU A 283 10.20 -14.90 -7.27
N LEU A 284 9.38 -13.93 -7.66
CA LEU A 284 8.61 -13.98 -8.91
C LEU A 284 9.48 -13.71 -10.15
N ILE A 285 10.65 -13.09 -9.96
CA ILE A 285 11.60 -12.81 -11.04
C ILE A 285 12.10 -14.13 -11.66
N ASP A 286 11.95 -14.29 -12.97
CA ASP A 286 12.47 -15.45 -13.69
C ASP A 286 14.01 -15.35 -13.84
N PRO A 287 14.79 -16.30 -13.27
CA PRO A 287 16.25 -16.32 -13.38
C PRO A 287 16.77 -16.39 -14.82
N LYS A 288 15.94 -16.83 -15.78
CA LYS A 288 16.32 -16.87 -17.20
C LYS A 288 16.31 -15.48 -17.85
N ARG A 289 15.51 -14.56 -17.32
CA ARG A 289 15.39 -13.18 -17.82
C ARG A 289 16.42 -12.26 -17.15
N ILE A 290 16.61 -12.44 -15.85
CA ILE A 290 17.55 -11.64 -15.05
C ILE A 290 18.56 -12.60 -14.39
N PRO A 291 19.77 -12.74 -14.95
CA PRO A 291 20.78 -13.66 -14.40
C PRO A 291 21.22 -13.26 -12.98
N HIS A 292 21.08 -11.98 -12.61
CA HIS A 292 21.40 -11.44 -11.29
C HIS A 292 20.31 -11.63 -10.23
N GLN A 293 19.27 -12.45 -10.50
CA GLN A 293 18.20 -12.73 -9.55
C GLN A 293 18.70 -13.26 -8.18
N PRO A 294 19.67 -14.20 -8.09
CA PRO A 294 20.15 -14.72 -6.79
C PRO A 294 20.79 -13.63 -5.89
N LEU A 295 21.46 -12.65 -6.51
CA LEU A 295 21.99 -11.48 -5.82
C LEU A 295 20.86 -10.62 -5.24
N PHE A 296 19.81 -10.38 -6.02
CA PHE A 296 18.64 -9.59 -5.58
C PHE A 296 17.89 -10.28 -4.44
N VAL A 297 17.75 -11.61 -4.48
CA VAL A 297 17.16 -12.39 -3.39
C VAL A 297 17.98 -12.20 -2.12
N THR A 298 19.30 -12.40 -2.19
CA THR A 298 20.22 -12.27 -1.04
C THR A 298 20.22 -10.85 -0.46
N ALA A 299 20.18 -9.82 -1.31
CA ALA A 299 20.10 -8.43 -0.89
C ALA A 299 18.76 -8.08 -0.24
N THR A 300 17.64 -8.56 -0.81
CA THR A 300 16.29 -8.34 -0.26
C THR A 300 16.18 -8.99 1.12
N ILE A 301 16.62 -10.24 1.26
CA ILE A 301 16.66 -10.96 2.54
C ILE A 301 17.46 -10.14 3.57
N SER A 302 18.67 -9.70 3.22
CA SER A 302 19.54 -8.93 4.11
C SER A 302 18.88 -7.60 4.55
N VAL A 303 18.21 -6.91 3.64
CA VAL A 303 17.49 -5.66 3.94
C VAL A 303 16.27 -5.92 4.83
N VAL A 304 15.49 -6.97 4.57
CA VAL A 304 14.35 -7.35 5.42
C VAL A 304 14.83 -7.71 6.83
N PHE A 305 15.87 -8.52 6.97
CA PHE A 305 16.46 -8.82 8.28
C PHE A 305 16.94 -7.55 9.00
N PHE A 306 17.66 -6.68 8.30
CA PHE A 306 18.13 -5.43 8.89
C PHE A 306 16.97 -4.54 9.37
N THR A 307 15.96 -4.32 8.53
CA THR A 307 14.84 -3.45 8.90
C THR A 307 13.95 -4.08 9.97
N VAL A 308 13.53 -5.33 9.83
CA VAL A 308 12.63 -5.99 10.80
C VAL A 308 13.31 -6.18 12.16
N PHE A 309 14.56 -6.66 12.21
CA PHE A 309 15.23 -6.90 13.49
C PHE A 309 15.86 -5.62 14.06
N VAL A 310 16.66 -4.87 13.29
CA VAL A 310 17.37 -3.70 13.83
C VAL A 310 16.41 -2.54 14.00
N GLN A 311 15.70 -2.14 12.94
CA GLN A 311 14.78 -1.00 13.04
C GLN A 311 13.54 -1.39 13.87
N GLY A 312 12.94 -2.56 13.64
CA GLY A 312 11.75 -3.01 14.36
C GLY A 312 11.92 -3.14 15.87
N ILE A 313 13.02 -3.74 16.36
CA ILE A 313 13.31 -3.82 17.81
C ILE A 313 13.58 -2.42 18.38
N THR A 314 14.27 -1.57 17.62
CA THR A 314 14.63 -0.20 18.05
C THR A 314 13.42 0.75 18.03
N MET A 315 12.35 0.47 17.26
CA MET A 315 11.17 1.33 17.16
C MET A 315 10.49 1.55 18.52
N LYS A 316 10.26 0.48 19.29
CA LYS A 316 9.55 0.56 20.57
C LYS A 316 10.25 1.47 21.59
N PRO A 317 11.55 1.28 21.91
CA PRO A 317 12.27 2.17 22.82
C PRO A 317 12.43 3.58 22.25
N LEU A 318 12.59 3.72 20.93
CA LEU A 318 12.71 5.02 20.28
C LEU A 318 11.43 5.86 20.45
N VAL A 319 10.25 5.27 20.25
CA VAL A 319 8.99 5.99 20.41
C VAL A 319 8.72 6.35 21.88
N GLU A 320 9.09 5.47 22.81
CA GLU A 320 9.00 5.74 24.24
C GLU A 320 9.96 6.86 24.68
N PHE A 321 11.18 6.89 24.12
CA PHE A 321 12.18 7.93 24.35
C PHE A 321 11.74 9.30 23.80
N LEU A 322 11.19 9.34 22.58
CA LEU A 322 10.73 10.59 21.95
C LEU A 322 9.47 11.18 22.61
N LYS A 323 8.91 10.53 23.65
CA LYS A 323 7.67 10.95 24.35
C LYS A 323 6.60 11.42 23.36
N VAL A 324 6.42 10.66 22.29
CA VAL A 324 5.37 10.92 21.29
C VAL A 324 4.08 11.02 22.09
N LYS A 325 3.47 12.22 22.13
CA LYS A 325 2.21 12.45 22.83
C LYS A 325 1.24 11.40 22.30
N ARG A 326 0.97 10.35 23.06
CA ARG A 326 -0.19 9.51 22.78
C ARG A 326 -1.35 10.47 22.88
N GLU A 327 -2.20 10.54 21.85
CA GLU A 327 -3.45 11.27 21.94
C GLU A 327 -4.24 10.64 23.10
N GLU A 328 -4.05 11.14 24.32
CA GLU A 328 -5.14 11.23 25.28
C GLU A 328 -6.24 11.92 24.51
N ASN A 329 -7.40 11.25 24.40
CA ASN A 329 -8.65 11.77 23.83
C ASN A 329 -8.72 13.29 23.99
N GLN A 330 -8.20 14.05 23.02
CA GLN A 330 -8.38 15.49 23.04
C GLN A 330 -9.86 15.66 22.80
N GLU A 331 -10.55 16.18 23.80
CA GLU A 331 -11.95 16.53 23.64
C GLU A 331 -12.03 17.45 22.42
N LYS A 332 -12.74 16.98 21.37
CA LYS A 332 -13.01 17.76 20.17
C LYS A 332 -13.36 19.18 20.57
N THR A 333 -12.70 20.14 19.93
CA THR A 333 -12.92 21.57 20.19
C THR A 333 -14.41 21.87 20.02
N MET A 334 -14.97 22.83 20.77
CA MET A 334 -16.41 23.13 20.68
C MET A 334 -16.87 23.35 19.24
N ASN A 335 -16.05 24.01 18.41
CA ASN A 335 -16.31 24.23 16.99
C ASN A 335 -16.38 22.93 16.18
N GLU A 336 -15.49 21.96 16.42
CA GLU A 336 -15.50 20.65 15.75
C GLU A 336 -16.73 19.85 16.17
N ARG A 337 -17.10 19.87 17.46
CA ARG A 337 -18.35 19.24 17.94
C ARG A 337 -19.59 19.87 17.29
N LEU A 338 -19.59 21.19 17.10
CA LEU A 338 -20.70 21.92 16.49
C LEU A 338 -20.82 21.60 14.99
N HIS A 339 -19.69 21.56 14.27
CA HIS A 339 -19.65 21.16 12.87
C HIS A 339 -20.07 19.71 12.66
N ASP A 340 -19.56 18.77 13.47
CA ASP A 340 -19.95 17.36 13.40
C ASP A 340 -21.45 17.18 13.64
N LYS A 341 -22.00 17.80 14.70
CA LYS A 341 -23.44 17.74 14.98
C LYS A 341 -24.26 18.38 13.87
N MET A 342 -23.82 19.52 13.34
CA MET A 342 -24.52 20.18 12.24
C MET A 342 -24.57 19.26 11.02
N LEU A 343 -23.44 18.67 10.63
CA LEU A 343 -23.37 17.71 9.52
C LEU A 343 -24.29 16.50 9.75
N ASP A 344 -24.25 15.90 10.94
CA ASP A 344 -25.07 14.73 11.26
C ASP A 344 -26.57 15.07 11.25
N TYR A 345 -26.98 16.24 11.76
CA TYR A 345 -28.38 16.69 11.67
C TYR A 345 -28.80 17.03 10.25
N THR A 346 -27.90 17.62 9.45
CA THR A 346 -28.20 17.93 8.05
C THR A 346 -28.38 16.64 7.26
N MET A 347 -27.50 15.65 7.47
CA MET A 347 -27.59 14.34 6.85
C MET A 347 -28.86 13.60 7.29
N ALA A 348 -29.18 13.61 8.58
CA ALA A 348 -30.43 13.03 9.10
C ALA A 348 -31.66 13.68 8.46
N GLY A 349 -31.68 15.02 8.34
CA GLY A 349 -32.77 15.75 7.67
C GLY A 349 -32.89 15.39 6.19
N VAL A 350 -31.77 15.27 5.47
CA VAL A 350 -31.77 14.84 4.06
C VAL A 350 -32.30 13.41 3.92
N VAL A 351 -31.89 12.49 4.79
CA VAL A 351 -32.39 11.10 4.79
C VAL A 351 -33.89 11.06 5.08
N ASP A 352 -34.39 11.89 6.00
CA ASP A 352 -35.79 11.91 6.36
C ASP A 352 -36.68 12.46 5.22
N ILE A 353 -36.22 13.52 4.54
CA ILE A 353 -36.88 14.06 3.34
C ILE A 353 -36.89 13.03 2.21
N LEU A 354 -35.77 12.34 1.98
CA LEU A 354 -35.68 11.28 0.97
C LEU A 354 -36.62 10.11 1.30
N ASN A 355 -36.73 9.72 2.57
CA ASN A 355 -37.66 8.69 3.01
C ASN A 355 -39.12 9.10 2.82
N GLN A 356 -39.48 10.35 3.11
CA GLN A 356 -40.83 10.87 2.85
C GLN A 356 -41.16 10.94 1.37
N LEU A 357 -40.22 11.36 0.51
CA LEU A 357 -40.39 11.37 -0.94
C LEU A 357 -40.56 9.95 -1.51
N ASN A 358 -39.84 8.97 -0.96
CA ASN A 358 -39.94 7.57 -1.37
C ASN A 358 -41.26 6.94 -0.87
N SER A 359 -41.70 7.28 0.34
CA SER A 359 -43.00 6.87 0.91
C SER A 359 -44.18 7.42 0.10
N ASN A 360 -44.13 8.69 -0.30
CA ASN A 360 -45.18 9.31 -1.12
C ASN A 360 -45.25 8.68 -2.53
N LYS A 361 -44.11 8.31 -3.14
CA LYS A 361 -44.10 7.59 -4.43
C LYS A 361 -44.67 6.17 -4.36
N ILE A 362 -44.63 5.52 -3.20
CA ILE A 362 -45.24 4.18 -3.00
C ILE A 362 -46.74 4.30 -2.72
N ARG A 363 -47.21 5.44 -2.21
CA ARG A 363 -48.63 5.70 -1.94
C ARG A 363 -49.42 6.16 -3.17
N ASP A 364 -48.74 6.71 -4.18
CA ASP A 364 -49.35 7.18 -5.44
C ASP A 364 -49.29 6.14 -6.60
N LYS A 365 -49.02 4.87 -6.29
CA LYS A 365 -49.22 3.71 -7.18
C LYS A 365 -50.24 2.77 -6.55
#